data_AF-A0AAV7ZKR0-F1
#
_entry.id   AF-A0AAV7ZKR0-F1
#
_cell.length_a   1.000
_cell.length_b   1.000
_cell.length_c   1.000
_cell.angle_alpha   90.00
_cell.angle_beta   90.00
_cell.angle_gamma   90.00
#
_symmetry.space_group_name_H-M   'P 1'
#
loop_
_entity.id
_entity.type
_entity.pdbx_description
1 polymer ?
#
loop_
_entity_poly.entity_id
_entity_poly.type
_entity_poly.pdbx_seq_one_letter_code
_entity_poly.pdbx_strand_id
1 'polypeptide(L)'
;MSEADRTEIVSDTFATEHKGSKIELSNNGQTAKLTGMYGENGWGTVRGSKLMSSGAIYRTDVTIDNLAFGSRIRIGVCLSTSGKDATSAIGWYWDTKSASIFSPNTSSTNYGETCKTGDEITIIVDLIDYKISFCKNEKDLGVAFSNFSKSSTWNFLVCIDNQQGSQVTLN
;
A
#
# COMPACT_ATOMS: atom_id res chain seq x y z
N MET A 1 -14.04 24.64 9.53
CA MET A 1 -13.99 23.19 9.26
C MET A 1 -12.56 22.76 9.45
N SER A 2 -12.30 22.02 10.52
CA SER A 2 -10.97 21.56 10.92
C SER A 2 -10.49 20.41 10.02
N GLU A 3 -9.20 20.05 10.08
CA GLU A 3 -8.64 18.89 9.37
C GLU A 3 -9.27 17.56 9.82
N ALA A 4 -9.63 17.47 11.11
CA ALA A 4 -10.37 16.34 11.67
C ALA A 4 -11.76 16.17 11.01
N ASP A 5 -12.44 17.26 10.64
CA ASP A 5 -13.74 17.22 9.95
C ASP A 5 -13.65 16.73 8.49
N ARG A 6 -12.42 16.55 7.97
CA ARG A 6 -12.14 16.17 6.56
C ARG A 6 -11.43 14.82 6.42
N THR A 7 -11.17 14.16 7.55
CA THR A 7 -10.47 12.87 7.58
C THR A 7 -11.49 11.74 7.58
N GLU A 8 -11.51 10.96 6.51
CA GLU A 8 -12.19 9.68 6.45
C GLU A 8 -11.23 8.58 6.90
N ILE A 9 -11.45 8.06 8.11
CA ILE A 9 -10.85 6.79 8.52
C ILE A 9 -11.53 5.70 7.70
N VAL A 10 -10.76 5.03 6.86
CA VAL A 10 -11.30 3.98 6.00
C VAL A 10 -11.21 2.66 6.75
N SER A 11 -12.34 2.17 7.22
CA SER A 11 -12.48 0.74 7.49
C SER A 11 -12.44 0.03 6.14
N ASP A 12 -11.28 -0.52 5.77
CA ASP A 12 -11.06 -1.19 4.49
C ASP A 12 -10.84 -2.69 4.68
N THR A 13 -11.10 -3.43 3.61
CA THR A 13 -10.66 -4.82 3.44
C THR A 13 -9.94 -4.91 2.10
N PHE A 14 -9.18 -5.96 1.89
CA PHE A 14 -8.65 -6.25 0.56
C PHE A 14 -9.77 -6.75 -0.38
N ALA A 15 -9.84 -6.16 -1.57
CA ALA A 15 -10.80 -6.54 -2.60
C ALA A 15 -10.42 -7.88 -3.25
N THR A 16 -11.34 -8.84 -3.19
CA THR A 16 -11.13 -10.21 -3.73
C THR A 16 -10.97 -10.20 -5.25
N GLU A 17 -11.68 -9.29 -5.93
CA GLU A 17 -11.65 -9.10 -7.37
C GLU A 17 -10.39 -8.38 -7.88
N HIS A 18 -9.62 -7.76 -6.98
CA HIS A 18 -8.43 -6.95 -7.27
C HIS A 18 -7.16 -7.49 -6.60
N LYS A 19 -7.11 -8.80 -6.37
CA LYS A 19 -5.90 -9.50 -5.93
C LYS A 19 -5.26 -10.29 -7.07
N GLY A 20 -3.94 -10.40 -7.03
CA GLY A 20 -3.17 -11.28 -7.90
C GLY A 20 -3.38 -12.75 -7.52
N SER A 21 -3.09 -13.64 -8.46
CA SER A 21 -3.32 -15.09 -8.31
C SER A 21 -2.57 -15.71 -7.12
N LYS A 22 -1.44 -15.11 -6.72
CA LYS A 22 -0.57 -15.55 -5.62
C LYS A 22 -0.92 -14.94 -4.25
N ILE A 23 -1.99 -14.14 -4.16
CA ILE A 23 -2.47 -13.60 -2.89
C ILE A 23 -3.65 -14.43 -2.39
N GLU A 24 -3.53 -14.94 -1.17
CA GLU A 24 -4.64 -15.49 -0.41
C GLU A 24 -5.16 -14.43 0.57
N LEU A 25 -6.47 -14.32 0.67
CA LEU A 25 -7.14 -13.45 1.63
C LEU A 25 -7.78 -14.29 2.73
N SER A 26 -7.63 -13.84 3.96
CA SER A 26 -8.25 -14.44 5.14
C SER A 26 -8.83 -13.35 6.05
N ASN A 27 -9.40 -13.73 7.20
CA ASN A 27 -10.02 -12.80 8.16
C ASN A 27 -11.01 -11.84 7.50
N ASN A 28 -11.96 -12.38 6.74
CA ASN A 28 -12.95 -11.62 5.99
C ASN A 28 -12.34 -10.57 5.03
N GLY A 29 -11.17 -10.85 4.48
CA GLY A 29 -10.48 -9.96 3.54
C GLY A 29 -9.53 -8.96 4.19
N GLN A 30 -9.37 -8.94 5.51
CA GLN A 30 -8.44 -8.01 6.17
C GLN A 30 -6.98 -8.42 6.02
N THR A 31 -6.70 -9.72 5.92
CA THR A 31 -5.34 -10.24 5.89
C THR A 31 -5.00 -10.73 4.49
N ALA A 32 -3.85 -10.30 3.96
CA ALA A 32 -3.30 -10.74 2.69
C ALA A 32 -1.98 -11.48 2.89
N LYS A 33 -1.89 -12.68 2.32
CA LYS A 33 -0.71 -13.55 2.41
C LYS A 33 -0.23 -13.95 1.02
N LEU A 34 1.08 -13.89 0.81
CA LEU A 34 1.71 -14.42 -0.41
C LEU A 34 1.86 -15.94 -0.31
N THR A 35 1.30 -16.66 -1.29
CA THR A 35 1.30 -18.13 -1.34
C THR A 35 2.23 -18.74 -2.38
N GLY A 36 2.77 -17.95 -3.32
CA GLY A 36 3.70 -18.42 -4.36
C GLY A 36 5.14 -18.67 -3.87
N MET A 37 5.83 -19.63 -4.48
CA MET A 37 7.19 -20.08 -4.11
C MET A 37 8.34 -19.29 -4.77
N TYR A 38 9.53 -19.45 -4.19
CA TYR A 38 10.84 -18.97 -4.68
C TYR A 38 11.10 -19.42 -6.13
N GLY A 39 11.55 -18.50 -6.99
CA GLY A 39 12.06 -18.83 -8.34
C GLY A 39 11.09 -18.60 -9.52
N GLU A 40 9.78 -18.50 -9.26
CA GLU A 40 8.80 -18.05 -10.26
C GLU A 40 8.37 -16.62 -9.93
N ASN A 41 8.98 -15.56 -10.51
CA ASN A 41 8.57 -14.14 -10.38
C ASN A 41 7.56 -13.88 -9.23
N GLY A 42 8.07 -13.97 -8.00
CA GLY A 42 7.36 -14.47 -6.81
C GLY A 42 6.52 -13.45 -6.08
N TRP A 43 6.02 -12.41 -6.75
CA TRP A 43 5.23 -11.36 -6.11
C TRP A 43 3.73 -11.55 -6.32
N GLY A 44 2.96 -10.98 -5.40
CA GLY A 44 1.52 -10.83 -5.49
C GLY A 44 1.11 -9.42 -5.08
N THR A 45 0.05 -8.90 -5.69
CA THR A 45 -0.49 -7.57 -5.39
C THR A 45 -1.95 -7.67 -4.99
N VAL A 46 -2.39 -6.77 -4.14
CA VAL A 46 -3.79 -6.66 -3.76
C VAL A 46 -4.14 -5.21 -3.45
N ARG A 47 -5.41 -4.85 -3.65
CA ARG A 47 -5.93 -3.51 -3.41
C ARG A 47 -6.91 -3.49 -2.25
N GLY A 48 -6.99 -2.35 -1.58
CA GLY A 48 -8.12 -2.01 -0.73
C GLY A 48 -9.42 -1.95 -1.53
N SER A 49 -10.52 -2.32 -0.90
CA SER A 49 -11.88 -2.32 -1.47
C SER A 49 -12.47 -0.93 -1.60
N LYS A 50 -12.03 0.02 -0.76
CA LYS A 50 -12.49 1.40 -0.81
C LYS A 50 -11.89 2.13 -2.00
N LEU A 51 -12.77 2.77 -2.77
CA LEU A 51 -12.41 3.76 -3.78
C LEU A 51 -12.29 5.15 -3.15
N MET A 52 -11.21 5.86 -3.48
CA MET A 52 -10.93 7.23 -3.05
C MET A 52 -11.01 8.14 -4.27
N SER A 53 -12.01 9.03 -4.35
CA SER A 53 -12.32 9.75 -5.58
C SER A 53 -12.27 11.28 -5.49
N SER A 54 -12.45 11.90 -4.32
CA SER A 54 -12.23 13.35 -4.15
C SER A 54 -12.30 13.84 -2.70
N GLY A 55 -11.73 15.04 -2.47
CA GLY A 55 -12.21 16.03 -1.49
C GLY A 55 -12.01 15.72 0.00
N ALA A 56 -11.34 14.62 0.32
CA ALA A 56 -11.13 14.16 1.70
C ALA A 56 -9.70 13.64 1.89
N ILE A 57 -9.32 13.47 3.15
CA ILE A 57 -8.12 12.75 3.55
C ILE A 57 -8.54 11.33 3.89
N TYR A 58 -7.97 10.35 3.21
CA TYR A 58 -8.23 8.93 3.47
C TYR A 58 -7.06 8.34 4.24
N ARG A 59 -7.37 7.60 5.30
CA ARG A 59 -6.37 6.93 6.15
C ARG A 59 -6.68 5.45 6.29
N THR A 60 -5.66 4.61 6.19
CA THR A 60 -5.72 3.19 6.57
C THR A 60 -4.40 2.78 7.22
N ASP A 61 -4.45 1.83 8.14
CA ASP A 61 -3.28 1.29 8.83
C ASP A 61 -3.03 -0.15 8.33
N VAL A 62 -1.76 -0.46 8.06
CA VAL A 62 -1.30 -1.78 7.59
C VAL A 62 -0.28 -2.33 8.57
N THR A 63 -0.59 -3.46 9.20
CA THR A 63 0.36 -4.20 10.04
C THR A 63 1.14 -5.19 9.18
N ILE A 64 2.47 -5.22 9.33
CA ILE A 64 3.31 -6.29 8.78
C ILE A 64 3.30 -7.48 9.74
N ASP A 65 2.35 -8.40 9.56
CA ASP A 65 2.20 -9.58 10.43
C ASP A 65 3.40 -10.51 10.37
N ASN A 66 3.96 -10.68 9.16
CA ASN A 66 5.15 -11.47 8.95
C ASN A 66 5.89 -10.99 7.71
N LEU A 67 7.18 -10.70 7.86
CA LEU A 67 8.09 -10.41 6.76
C LEU A 67 9.11 -11.55 6.63
N ALA A 68 8.90 -12.45 5.68
CA ALA A 68 9.80 -13.57 5.44
C ALA A 68 11.21 -13.08 5.04
N PHE A 69 12.24 -13.85 5.39
CA PHE A 69 13.64 -13.45 5.18
C PHE A 69 13.91 -13.16 3.69
N GLY A 70 14.43 -11.97 3.39
CA GLY A 70 14.73 -11.55 2.03
C GLY A 70 13.51 -11.05 1.22
N SER A 71 12.30 -11.17 1.78
CA SER A 71 11.07 -10.58 1.22
C SER A 71 11.11 -9.05 1.26
N ARG A 72 10.18 -8.43 0.55
CA ARG A 72 9.86 -7.01 0.66
C ARG A 72 8.36 -6.84 0.58
N ILE A 73 7.86 -5.80 1.23
CA ILE A 73 6.49 -5.36 1.12
C ILE A 73 6.52 -3.94 0.55
N ARG A 74 5.69 -3.67 -0.46
CA ARG A 74 5.51 -2.32 -0.99
C ARG A 74 4.10 -1.88 -0.69
N ILE A 75 3.97 -0.67 -0.15
CA ILE A 75 2.71 -0.13 0.36
C ILE A 75 2.48 1.23 -0.26
N GLY A 76 1.26 1.50 -0.69
CA GLY A 76 0.91 2.80 -1.26
C GLY A 76 -0.46 2.80 -1.90
N VAL A 77 -0.56 3.42 -3.08
CA VAL A 77 -1.81 3.55 -3.82
C VAL A 77 -1.63 3.28 -5.31
N CYS A 78 -2.71 2.91 -5.97
CA CYS A 78 -2.78 2.82 -7.43
C CYS A 78 -4.09 3.40 -7.95
N LEU A 79 -4.13 3.66 -9.26
CA LEU A 79 -5.38 3.96 -9.95
C LEU A 79 -6.34 2.76 -9.86
N SER A 80 -7.63 3.02 -9.74
CA SER A 80 -8.66 1.96 -9.75
C SER A 80 -8.68 1.17 -11.05
N THR A 81 -8.25 1.80 -12.15
CA THR A 81 -8.13 1.20 -13.49
C THR A 81 -6.86 0.38 -13.70
N SER A 82 -5.94 0.32 -12.73
CA SER A 82 -4.73 -0.50 -12.85
C SER A 82 -5.06 -1.99 -13.06
N GLY A 83 -4.12 -2.80 -13.54
CA GLY A 83 -4.27 -4.26 -13.71
C GLY A 83 -4.07 -5.08 -12.41
N LYS A 84 -4.64 -6.31 -12.35
CA LYS A 84 -4.71 -7.14 -11.13
C LYS A 84 -3.37 -7.75 -10.68
N ASP A 85 -2.53 -8.13 -11.64
CA ASP A 85 -1.18 -8.70 -11.40
C ASP A 85 -0.13 -7.65 -11.71
N ALA A 86 0.25 -6.89 -10.67
CA ALA A 86 0.97 -5.66 -10.88
C ALA A 86 2.48 -5.82 -10.71
N THR A 87 3.15 -5.99 -11.84
CA THR A 87 4.60 -5.94 -11.95
C THR A 87 5.10 -4.51 -11.72
N SER A 88 5.48 -4.15 -10.48
CA SER A 88 6.32 -2.99 -10.11
C SER A 88 6.00 -1.56 -10.63
N ALA A 89 4.99 -1.32 -11.48
CA ALA A 89 4.85 -0.08 -12.26
C ALA A 89 3.45 0.57 -12.19
N ILE A 90 2.56 0.15 -11.28
CA ILE A 90 1.14 0.54 -11.35
C ILE A 90 0.72 1.64 -10.36
N GLY A 91 1.63 2.11 -9.52
CA GLY A 91 1.25 2.87 -8.34
C GLY A 91 2.37 3.70 -7.74
N TRP A 92 1.97 4.48 -6.75
CA TRP A 92 2.82 5.33 -5.93
C TRP A 92 2.98 4.61 -4.61
N TYR A 93 4.18 4.09 -4.36
CA TYR A 93 4.41 3.21 -3.21
C TYR A 93 5.77 3.42 -2.58
N TRP A 94 5.84 3.06 -1.31
CA TRP A 94 7.06 2.93 -0.53
C TRP A 94 7.50 1.46 -0.54
N ASP A 95 8.73 1.19 -0.97
CA ASP A 95 9.40 -0.10 -0.80
C ASP A 95 10.04 -0.14 0.61
N THR A 96 9.39 -0.88 1.49
CA THR A 96 9.75 -0.96 2.91
C THR A 96 11.09 -1.66 3.17
N LYS A 97 11.66 -2.35 2.18
CA LYS A 97 12.97 -2.99 2.31
C LYS A 97 14.10 -2.03 1.93
N SER A 98 13.92 -1.23 0.88
CA SER A 98 14.96 -0.30 0.42
C SER A 98 14.86 1.09 1.04
N ALA A 99 13.80 1.36 1.82
CA ALA A 99 13.49 2.71 2.31
C ALA A 99 13.46 3.71 1.15
N SER A 100 12.69 3.39 0.11
CA SER A 100 12.60 4.23 -1.08
C SER A 100 11.18 4.27 -1.62
N ILE A 101 10.81 5.41 -2.19
CA ILE A 101 9.53 5.60 -2.87
C ILE A 101 9.68 5.48 -4.38
N PHE A 102 8.64 4.98 -5.02
CA PHE A 102 8.56 4.76 -6.46
C PHE A 102 7.21 5.24 -6.99
N SER A 103 7.23 5.81 -8.20
CA SER A 103 6.01 6.11 -8.95
C SER A 103 6.23 5.75 -10.42
N PRO A 104 5.16 5.65 -11.23
CA PRO A 104 5.30 5.31 -12.66
C PRO A 104 6.18 6.29 -13.44
N ASN A 105 6.31 7.54 -12.96
CA ASN A 105 6.95 8.64 -13.69
C ASN A 105 8.26 9.09 -13.06
N THR A 106 8.72 8.47 -11.97
CA THR A 106 9.91 8.92 -11.24
C THR A 106 10.84 7.76 -10.92
N SER A 107 12.14 8.04 -10.96
CA SER A 107 13.14 7.14 -10.39
C SER A 107 12.96 6.99 -8.89
N SER A 108 13.51 5.92 -8.33
CA SER A 108 13.50 5.68 -6.89
C SER A 108 14.14 6.85 -6.13
N THR A 109 13.49 7.30 -5.06
CA THR A 109 14.03 8.32 -4.15
C THR A 109 14.06 7.76 -2.74
N ASN A 110 15.13 8.03 -1.99
CA ASN A 110 15.22 7.62 -0.58
C ASN A 110 14.08 8.25 0.22
N TYR A 111 13.41 7.45 1.03
CA TYR A 111 12.27 7.88 1.83
C TYR A 111 12.06 6.95 3.03
N GLY A 112 11.87 7.56 4.20
CA GLY A 112 11.61 6.84 5.42
C GLY A 112 12.76 5.93 5.85
N GLU A 113 12.40 4.78 6.39
CA GLU A 113 13.30 3.79 6.98
C GLU A 113 12.90 2.36 6.57
N THR A 114 13.70 1.35 6.86
CA THR A 114 13.31 -0.03 6.55
C THR A 114 12.27 -0.54 7.55
N CYS A 115 11.43 -1.49 7.15
CA CYS A 115 10.43 -2.11 8.03
C CYS A 115 10.75 -3.57 8.35
N LYS A 116 10.13 -4.07 9.42
CA LYS A 116 10.21 -5.44 9.92
C LYS A 116 8.83 -5.95 10.34
N THR A 117 8.76 -7.25 10.61
CA THR A 117 7.59 -7.86 11.27
C THR A 117 7.21 -7.08 12.53
N GLY A 118 5.91 -6.81 12.68
CA GLY A 118 5.32 -6.08 13.79
C GLY A 118 5.27 -4.56 13.61
N ASP A 119 5.88 -4.01 12.55
CA ASP A 119 5.70 -2.59 12.24
C ASP A 119 4.28 -2.33 11.71
N GLU A 120 3.70 -1.22 12.14
CA GLU A 120 2.45 -0.67 11.63
C GLU A 120 2.74 0.52 10.72
N ILE A 121 2.07 0.58 9.57
CA ILE A 121 2.26 1.60 8.56
C ILE A 121 0.92 2.26 8.26
N THR A 122 0.81 3.53 8.60
CA THR A 122 -0.32 4.36 8.20
C THR A 122 -0.09 4.88 6.79
N ILE A 123 -1.06 4.70 5.90
CA ILE A 123 -1.10 5.35 4.59
C ILE A 123 -2.08 6.52 4.68
N ILE A 124 -1.62 7.71 4.31
CA ILE A 124 -2.45 8.92 4.29
C ILE A 124 -2.51 9.44 2.85
N VAL A 125 -3.73 9.55 2.33
CA VAL A 125 -4.01 10.03 0.97
C VAL A 125 -4.84 11.29 1.09
N ASP A 126 -4.18 12.44 0.92
CA ASP A 126 -4.82 13.75 0.95
C ASP A 126 -5.24 14.13 -0.47
N LEU A 127 -6.54 14.04 -0.77
CA LEU A 127 -7.13 14.46 -2.05
C LEU A 127 -7.55 15.93 -2.07
N ILE A 128 -7.25 16.70 -1.03
CA ILE A 128 -7.43 18.16 -0.97
C ILE A 128 -6.14 18.82 -1.49
N ASP A 129 -5.01 18.45 -0.90
CA ASP A 129 -3.69 18.96 -1.28
C ASP A 129 -2.99 18.09 -2.32
N TYR A 130 -3.55 16.93 -2.66
CA TYR A 130 -2.97 15.96 -3.58
C TYR A 130 -1.57 15.53 -3.13
N LYS A 131 -1.49 15.06 -1.89
CA LYS A 131 -0.31 14.47 -1.26
C LYS A 131 -0.56 13.04 -0.80
N ILE A 132 0.50 12.24 -0.81
CA ILE A 132 0.54 10.92 -0.15
C ILE A 132 1.69 10.97 0.85
N SER A 133 1.42 10.57 2.09
CA SER A 133 2.40 10.44 3.16
C SER A 133 2.22 9.12 3.89
N PHE A 134 3.23 8.75 4.66
CA PHE A 134 3.24 7.52 5.45
C PHE A 134 3.66 7.83 6.88
N CYS A 135 3.07 7.12 7.84
CA CYS A 135 3.62 7.00 9.19
C CYS A 135 4.09 5.57 9.41
N LYS A 136 5.15 5.39 10.19
CA LYS A 136 5.60 4.08 10.67
C LYS A 136 5.60 4.08 12.18
N ASN A 137 4.82 3.20 12.81
CA ASN A 137 4.64 3.15 14.26
C ASN A 137 4.37 4.56 14.82
N GLU A 138 3.35 5.22 14.28
CA GLU A 138 2.92 6.60 14.61
C GLU A 138 3.89 7.73 14.21
N LYS A 139 5.14 7.43 13.84
CA LYS A 139 6.11 8.44 13.39
C LYS A 139 5.83 8.86 11.95
N ASP A 140 5.51 10.14 11.76
CA ASP A 140 5.39 10.77 10.43
C ASP A 140 6.73 10.74 9.68
N LEU A 141 6.72 10.23 8.46
CA LEU A 141 7.89 10.13 7.57
C LEU A 141 7.93 11.27 6.54
N GLY A 142 6.98 12.19 6.57
CA GLY A 142 6.83 13.31 5.66
C GLY A 142 6.11 12.94 4.36
N VAL A 143 5.96 13.93 3.47
CA VAL A 143 5.31 13.76 2.18
C VAL A 143 6.18 12.88 1.27
N ALA A 144 5.64 11.73 0.86
CA ALA A 144 6.27 10.85 -0.12
C ALA A 144 6.03 11.36 -1.54
N PHE A 145 4.77 11.69 -1.85
CA PHE A 145 4.39 12.12 -3.19
C PHE A 145 3.54 13.39 -3.12
N SER A 146 3.81 14.32 -4.02
CA SER A 146 3.05 15.55 -4.19
C SER A 146 2.58 15.69 -5.63
N ASN A 147 1.48 16.41 -5.86
CA ASN A 147 0.93 16.68 -7.18
C ASN A 147 0.51 15.40 -7.95
N PHE A 148 0.01 14.39 -7.24
CA PHE A 148 -0.53 13.19 -7.90
C PHE A 148 -1.93 13.45 -8.51
N SER A 149 -2.39 12.62 -9.46
CA SER A 149 -3.48 12.98 -10.39
C SER A 149 -4.81 13.33 -9.72
N LYS A 150 -5.39 14.49 -10.13
CA LYS A 150 -6.59 15.09 -9.54
C LYS A 150 -7.92 14.54 -10.06
N SER A 151 -7.92 13.86 -11.21
CA SER A 151 -9.13 13.40 -11.91
C SER A 151 -9.23 11.87 -11.91
N SER A 152 -8.71 11.25 -10.85
CA SER A 152 -8.54 9.81 -10.78
C SER A 152 -9.24 9.25 -9.55
N THR A 153 -9.68 8.00 -9.66
CA THR A 153 -10.10 7.22 -8.51
C THR A 153 -8.97 6.29 -8.11
N TRP A 154 -8.75 6.17 -6.81
CA TRP A 154 -7.59 5.50 -6.23
C TRP A 154 -8.03 4.35 -5.32
N ASN A 155 -7.16 3.36 -5.18
CA ASN A 155 -7.24 2.32 -4.15
C ASN A 155 -5.93 2.28 -3.38
N PHE A 156 -6.01 1.88 -2.11
CA PHE A 156 -4.82 1.42 -1.40
C PHE A 156 -4.24 0.19 -2.11
N LEU A 157 -2.92 0.03 -2.03
CA LEU A 157 -2.16 -1.00 -2.71
C LEU A 157 -1.17 -1.62 -1.73
N VAL A 158 -1.15 -2.95 -1.71
CA VAL A 158 -0.06 -3.74 -1.13
C VAL A 158 0.50 -4.67 -2.20
N CYS A 159 1.83 -4.73 -2.28
CA CYS A 159 2.56 -5.76 -3.02
C CYS A 159 3.47 -6.51 -2.05
N ILE A 160 3.35 -7.84 -2.04
CA ILE A 160 4.18 -8.74 -1.25
C ILE A 160 5.07 -9.49 -2.24
N ASP A 161 6.38 -9.46 -2.04
CA ASP A 161 7.34 -10.00 -3.00
C ASP A 161 8.24 -11.08 -2.40
N ASN A 162 8.68 -11.96 -3.30
CA ASN A 162 9.88 -12.76 -3.29
C ASN A 162 9.94 -13.95 -2.33
N GLN A 163 9.01 -14.09 -1.39
CA GLN A 163 9.06 -15.18 -0.39
C GLN A 163 7.68 -15.60 0.09
N GLN A 164 7.41 -16.90 0.01
CA GLN A 164 6.20 -17.48 0.59
C GLN A 164 6.13 -17.17 2.09
N GLY A 165 4.93 -16.81 2.56
CA GLY A 165 4.65 -16.64 3.98
C GLY A 165 4.69 -15.20 4.48
N SER A 166 5.17 -14.24 3.69
CA SER A 166 4.98 -12.82 4.03
C SER A 166 3.49 -12.46 4.01
N GLN A 167 3.09 -11.66 5.00
CA GLN A 167 1.69 -11.39 5.31
C GLN A 167 1.53 -9.98 5.87
N VAL A 168 0.41 -9.34 5.52
CA VAL A 168 -0.03 -8.08 6.13
C VAL A 168 -1.51 -8.13 6.49
N THR A 169 -1.92 -7.26 7.41
CA THR A 169 -3.31 -7.01 7.77
C THR A 169 -3.66 -5.53 7.61
N LEU A 170 -4.82 -5.23 7.02
CA LEU A 170 -5.46 -3.91 7.07
C LEU A 170 -6.28 -3.79 8.36
N ASN A 171 -6.10 -2.68 9.08
CA ASN A 171 -6.84 -2.34 10.30
C ASN A 171 -7.86 -1.23 10.06
#